data_AF-A0A349P9Z4-F1
#
_entry.id   AF-A0A349P9Z4-F1
#
_cell.length_a   1.000
_cell.length_b   1.000
_cell.length_c   1.000
_cell.angle_alpha   90.00
_cell.angle_beta   90.00
_cell.angle_gamma   90.00
#
_symmetry.space_group_name_H-M   'P 1'
#
loop_
_entity.id
_entity.type
_entity.pdbx_description
1 polymer ?
#
loop_
_entity_poly.entity_id
_entity_poly.type
_entity_poly.pdbx_seq_one_letter_code
_entity_poly.pdbx_strand_id
1 'polypeptide(L)'
;MAEIEYKNFFRTHKILAFLPLVLLGAGVWYYIRGHATADPDRPAAPGALTSAARPARRTSPSTSAFSLPKAYDPEAGLEIQGPPEFKNQVTHALKLVWLADRETFLFLKKNLSVIRNENKTGFYLDGGRPVAALSTSHAFRSLTWCAGVIAHQAWHAWYERKTDRKVRRAPPLPGEPDGRRLPEANPAKVNYKGLNAILYTEDKAFALQLEVLRKVGAPKKETDRVLRRAPRDFTPAHDGSYDLNP
;
A
#
# COMPACT_ATOMS: atom_id res chain seq x y z
N MET A 1 66.14 -10.51 45.68
CA MET A 1 65.04 -11.25 45.03
C MET A 1 64.13 -10.21 44.43
N ALA A 2 63.94 -10.22 43.11
CA ALA A 2 63.19 -9.19 42.40
C ALA A 2 61.72 -9.61 42.26
N GLU A 3 60.82 -8.79 42.80
CA GLU A 3 59.37 -8.94 42.64
C GLU A 3 58.94 -8.36 41.29
N ILE A 4 58.26 -9.17 40.47
CA ILE A 4 57.71 -8.75 39.17
C ILE A 4 56.23 -8.43 39.38
N GLU A 5 55.90 -7.15 39.29
CA GLU A 5 54.55 -6.61 39.48
C GLU A 5 53.71 -6.79 38.19
N TYR A 6 52.79 -7.76 38.19
CA TYR A 6 51.82 -7.97 37.10
C TYR A 6 50.56 -7.12 37.28
N LYS A 7 50.63 -5.83 36.94
CA LYS A 7 49.45 -4.98 36.72
C LYS A 7 49.38 -4.66 35.23
N ASN A 8 48.38 -5.19 34.52
CA ASN A 8 47.71 -4.58 33.33
C ASN A 8 46.96 -5.55 32.41
N PHE A 9 46.79 -6.83 32.76
CA PHE A 9 46.14 -7.79 31.85
C PHE A 9 44.63 -7.56 31.65
N PHE A 10 43.94 -6.90 32.59
CA PHE A 10 42.48 -6.78 32.56
C PHE A 10 41.93 -5.59 31.76
N ARG A 11 42.74 -4.56 31.46
CA ARG A 11 42.26 -3.39 30.69
C ARG A 11 42.25 -3.63 29.17
N THR A 12 43.15 -4.46 28.65
CA THR A 12 43.28 -4.74 27.23
C THR A 12 42.12 -5.57 26.67
N HIS A 13 41.55 -6.51 27.46
CA HIS A 13 40.42 -7.32 27.01
C HIS A 13 39.11 -6.55 26.81
N LYS A 14 38.87 -5.51 27.60
CA LYS A 14 37.65 -4.69 27.43
C LYS A 14 37.68 -3.90 26.13
N ILE A 15 38.85 -3.39 25.73
CA ILE A 15 39.00 -2.63 24.48
C ILE A 15 38.84 -3.55 23.26
N LEU A 16 39.39 -4.77 23.32
CA LEU A 16 39.25 -5.77 22.25
C LEU A 16 37.81 -6.23 22.04
N ALA A 17 37.00 -6.30 23.11
CA ALA A 17 35.60 -6.71 23.01
C ALA A 17 34.72 -5.72 22.23
N PHE A 18 35.08 -4.43 22.17
CA PHE A 18 34.31 -3.42 21.43
C PHE A 18 34.77 -3.22 19.97
N LEU A 19 35.92 -3.77 19.59
CA LEU A 19 36.45 -3.68 18.22
C LEU A 19 35.45 -4.15 17.13
N PRO A 20 34.75 -5.30 17.26
CA PRO A 20 33.81 -5.75 16.22
C PRO A 20 32.60 -4.81 16.07
N LEU A 21 32.12 -4.18 17.15
CA LEU A 21 31.02 -3.21 17.10
C LEU A 21 31.43 -1.94 16.35
N VAL A 22 32.65 -1.44 16.57
CA VAL A 22 33.19 -0.28 15.85
C VAL A 22 33.37 -0.59 14.36
N LEU A 23 33.86 -1.77 14.01
CA LEU A 23 34.01 -2.20 12.61
C LEU A 23 32.65 -2.34 11.90
N LEU A 24 31.64 -2.88 12.58
CA LEU A 24 30.26 -2.93 12.05
C LEU A 24 29.68 -1.53 11.81
N GLY A 25 29.85 -0.61 12.77
CA GLY A 25 29.41 0.78 12.63
C GLY A 25 30.09 1.49 11.46
N ALA A 26 31.41 1.31 11.30
CA ALA A 26 32.17 1.87 10.18
C ALA A 26 31.71 1.30 8.82
N GLY A 27 31.42 0.00 8.75
CA GLY A 27 30.91 -0.64 7.53
C GLY A 27 29.54 -0.12 7.09
N VAL A 28 28.60 0.03 8.04
CA VAL A 28 27.28 0.61 7.75
C VAL A 28 27.41 2.06 7.30
N TRP A 29 28.23 2.87 7.96
CA TRP A 29 28.46 4.26 7.58
C TRP A 29 29.06 4.38 6.18
N TYR A 30 30.06 3.56 5.84
CA TYR A 30 30.66 3.51 4.51
C TYR A 30 29.64 3.14 3.43
N TYR A 31 28.79 2.14 3.69
CA TYR A 31 27.75 1.71 2.76
C TYR A 31 26.73 2.81 2.47
N ILE A 32 26.26 3.52 3.51
CA ILE A 32 25.33 4.64 3.36
C ILE A 32 25.97 5.78 2.56
N ARG A 33 27.22 6.15 2.87
CA ARG A 33 27.91 7.24 2.17
C ARG A 33 28.16 6.93 0.69
N GLY A 34 28.46 5.68 0.36
CA GLY A 34 28.67 5.24 -1.04
C GLY A 34 27.39 5.18 -1.87
N HIS A 35 26.22 4.99 -1.24
CA HIS A 35 24.92 4.90 -1.94
C HIS A 35 24.10 6.19 -1.89
N ALA A 36 24.48 7.18 -1.06
CA ALA A 36 23.75 8.44 -0.93
C ALA A 36 24.03 9.45 -2.06
N THR A 37 24.99 9.20 -2.94
CA THR A 37 25.29 10.07 -4.11
C THR A 37 24.73 9.50 -5.40
N ALA A 38 23.48 9.01 -5.39
CA ALA A 38 22.70 8.83 -6.60
C ALA A 38 22.21 10.21 -7.07
N ASP A 39 23.00 10.78 -7.97
CA ASP A 39 22.92 12.06 -8.66
C ASP A 39 21.48 12.52 -9.01
N PRO A 40 20.93 13.57 -8.34
CA PRO A 40 19.66 14.18 -8.72
C PRO A 40 19.79 15.17 -9.89
N ASP A 41 20.99 15.52 -10.34
CA ASP A 41 21.21 16.58 -11.34
C ASP A 41 21.79 16.04 -12.65
N ARG A 42 21.02 15.18 -13.33
CA ARG A 42 21.23 14.95 -14.77
C ARG A 42 20.37 15.95 -15.58
N PRO A 43 20.91 17.08 -16.04
CA PRO A 43 20.16 18.02 -16.86
C PRO A 43 19.77 17.36 -18.19
N ALA A 44 18.48 17.43 -18.52
CA ALA A 44 17.95 17.06 -19.81
C ALA A 44 18.50 18.00 -20.90
N ALA A 45 19.01 17.40 -21.98
CA ALA A 45 19.51 18.13 -23.14
C ALA A 45 18.42 19.01 -23.79
N PRO A 46 18.74 20.24 -24.22
CA PRO A 46 17.81 21.08 -24.96
C PRO A 46 17.83 20.70 -26.45
N GLY A 47 16.88 19.85 -26.84
CA GLY A 47 16.57 19.60 -28.25
C GLY A 47 15.69 20.71 -28.81
N ALA A 48 16.33 21.76 -29.33
CA ALA A 48 15.68 22.79 -30.13
C ALA A 48 15.27 22.22 -31.49
N LEU A 49 13.97 22.27 -31.82
CA LEU A 49 13.49 22.29 -33.19
C LEU A 49 12.44 23.40 -33.34
N THR A 50 12.89 24.48 -33.95
CA THR A 50 12.14 25.42 -34.78
C THR A 50 11.00 24.73 -35.54
N SER A 51 9.77 25.25 -35.41
CA SER A 51 8.77 25.09 -36.46
C SER A 51 7.97 26.38 -36.62
N ALA A 52 7.90 26.80 -37.88
CA ALA A 52 7.47 28.08 -38.36
C ALA A 52 5.94 28.27 -38.33
N ALA A 53 5.55 29.50 -38.65
CA ALA A 53 4.24 30.09 -38.49
C ALA A 53 3.14 29.62 -39.46
N ARG A 54 1.89 29.58 -38.93
CA ARG A 54 0.55 29.86 -39.53
C ARG A 54 0.04 28.95 -40.69
N PRO A 55 -1.28 28.87 -41.01
CA PRO A 55 -2.46 29.58 -40.45
C PRO A 55 -3.76 28.76 -40.21
N ALA A 56 -4.78 29.47 -39.73
CA ALA A 56 -6.22 29.28 -39.94
C ALA A 56 -6.99 28.18 -39.16
N ARG A 57 -7.67 28.66 -38.10
CA ARG A 57 -9.09 28.45 -37.76
C ARG A 57 -9.77 27.28 -38.50
N ARG A 58 -9.72 26.09 -37.89
CA ARG A 58 -10.70 25.02 -38.15
C ARG A 58 -11.74 25.05 -37.04
N THR A 59 -12.97 25.22 -37.47
CA THR A 59 -14.21 25.03 -36.72
C THR A 59 -14.15 23.74 -35.91
N SER A 60 -14.29 23.86 -34.59
CA SER A 60 -14.49 22.74 -33.70
C SER A 60 -15.74 21.98 -34.16
N PRO A 61 -15.67 20.68 -34.47
CA PRO A 61 -16.88 19.89 -34.58
C PRO A 61 -17.52 19.85 -33.19
N SER A 62 -18.79 20.28 -33.15
CA SER A 62 -19.71 20.02 -32.06
C SER A 62 -19.60 18.55 -31.68
N THR A 63 -18.84 18.27 -30.63
CA THR A 63 -18.85 16.98 -29.98
C THR A 63 -20.22 16.93 -29.34
N SER A 64 -21.10 16.10 -29.87
CA SER A 64 -22.35 15.77 -29.21
C SER A 64 -21.98 15.32 -27.80
N ALA A 65 -22.18 16.21 -26.85
CA ALA A 65 -22.16 15.87 -25.45
C ALA A 65 -23.33 14.92 -25.27
N PHE A 66 -23.04 13.62 -25.34
CA PHE A 66 -23.83 12.64 -24.61
C PHE A 66 -23.85 13.15 -23.18
N SER A 67 -24.92 13.85 -22.82
CA SER A 67 -25.23 14.20 -21.45
C SER A 67 -25.40 12.87 -20.73
N LEU A 68 -24.31 12.43 -20.09
CA LEU A 68 -24.33 11.30 -19.18
C LEU A 68 -25.51 11.50 -18.22
N PRO A 69 -26.23 10.43 -17.85
CA PRO A 69 -27.37 10.52 -16.95
C PRO A 69 -26.99 11.34 -15.71
N LYS A 70 -27.88 12.27 -15.34
CA LYS A 70 -27.76 13.26 -14.24
C LYS A 70 -27.57 12.67 -12.83
N ALA A 71 -27.30 11.37 -12.75
CA ALA A 71 -27.07 10.57 -11.54
C ALA A 71 -25.60 10.10 -11.41
N TYR A 72 -24.67 10.66 -12.19
CA TYR A 72 -23.25 10.54 -11.88
C TYR A 72 -22.90 11.59 -10.83
N ASP A 73 -22.98 11.19 -9.56
CA ASP A 73 -22.36 11.96 -8.50
C ASP A 73 -20.83 11.78 -8.62
N PRO A 74 -20.06 12.80 -9.04
CA PRO A 74 -18.61 12.70 -9.11
C PRO A 74 -17.98 12.43 -7.73
N GLU A 75 -18.69 12.71 -6.63
CA GLU A 75 -18.25 12.38 -5.27
C GLU A 75 -18.40 10.89 -4.94
N ALA A 76 -19.26 10.16 -5.66
CA ALA A 76 -19.36 8.70 -5.57
C ALA A 76 -18.32 7.97 -6.45
N GLY A 77 -17.44 8.71 -7.12
CA GLY A 77 -16.32 8.19 -7.89
C GLY A 77 -15.17 7.71 -7.01
N LEU A 78 -14.37 6.78 -7.53
CA LEU A 78 -13.11 6.39 -6.92
C LEU A 78 -12.11 7.54 -7.08
N GLU A 79 -11.77 8.20 -5.98
CA GLU A 79 -10.87 9.35 -5.98
C GLU A 79 -9.41 8.88 -5.99
N ILE A 80 -8.56 9.45 -6.87
CA ILE A 80 -7.13 9.11 -6.93
C ILE A 80 -6.31 10.34 -6.52
N GLN A 81 -5.64 10.24 -5.37
CA GLN A 81 -4.85 11.32 -4.76
C GLN A 81 -3.35 11.01 -4.90
N GLY A 82 -2.58 11.97 -5.42
CA GLY A 82 -1.14 11.81 -5.64
C GLY A 82 -0.62 12.66 -6.81
N PRO A 83 0.67 12.53 -7.14
CA PRO A 83 1.27 13.19 -8.30
C PRO A 83 0.67 12.68 -9.63
N PRO A 84 0.77 13.44 -10.73
CA PRO A 84 0.12 13.09 -11.99
C PRO A 84 0.58 11.74 -12.57
N GLU A 85 1.84 11.37 -12.38
CA GLU A 85 2.39 10.08 -12.80
C GLU A 85 1.71 8.92 -12.05
N PHE A 86 1.48 9.10 -10.75
CA PHE A 86 0.76 8.12 -9.92
C PHE A 86 -0.69 8.00 -10.36
N LYS A 87 -1.37 9.13 -10.61
CA LYS A 87 -2.75 9.13 -11.12
C LYS A 87 -2.85 8.38 -12.44
N ASN A 88 -1.91 8.60 -13.35
CA ASN A 88 -1.85 7.88 -14.62
C ASN A 88 -1.61 6.38 -14.40
N GLN A 89 -0.63 6.01 -13.58
CA GLN A 89 -0.32 4.61 -13.29
C GLN A 89 -1.53 3.85 -12.71
N VAL A 90 -2.20 4.43 -11.70
CA VAL A 90 -3.40 3.85 -11.08
C VAL A 90 -4.56 3.79 -12.07
N THR A 91 -4.78 4.84 -12.87
CA THR A 91 -5.84 4.88 -13.89
C THR A 91 -5.62 3.79 -14.94
N HIS A 92 -4.39 3.60 -15.41
CA HIS A 92 -4.06 2.56 -16.38
C HIS A 92 -4.21 1.16 -15.77
N ALA A 93 -3.80 0.95 -14.52
CA ALA A 93 -4.01 -0.31 -13.81
C ALA A 93 -5.51 -0.64 -13.67
N LEU A 94 -6.33 0.33 -13.27
CA LEU A 94 -7.78 0.19 -13.16
C LEU A 94 -8.44 -0.08 -14.52
N LYS A 95 -7.95 0.57 -15.60
CA LYS A 95 -8.39 0.30 -16.97
C LYS A 95 -8.07 -1.13 -17.40
N LEU A 96 -6.91 -1.67 -17.04
CA LEU A 96 -6.59 -3.08 -17.30
C LEU A 96 -7.57 -4.02 -16.60
N VAL A 97 -7.90 -3.76 -15.32
CA VAL A 97 -8.92 -4.55 -14.60
C VAL A 97 -10.27 -4.45 -15.29
N TRP A 98 -10.71 -3.24 -15.68
CA TRP A 98 -11.98 -3.05 -16.39
C TRP A 98 -12.08 -3.84 -17.68
N LEU A 99 -11.00 -3.85 -18.48
CA LEU A 99 -10.97 -4.56 -19.76
C LEU A 99 -10.91 -6.08 -19.59
N ALA A 100 -10.26 -6.57 -18.52
CA ALA A 100 -10.13 -7.99 -18.24
C ALA A 100 -11.37 -8.59 -17.56
N ASP A 101 -11.91 -7.90 -16.55
CA ASP A 101 -13.07 -8.36 -15.78
C ASP A 101 -13.84 -7.18 -15.16
N ARG A 102 -14.99 -6.89 -15.77
CA ARG A 102 -15.89 -5.82 -15.33
C ARG A 102 -16.42 -6.02 -13.92
N GLU A 103 -16.68 -7.26 -13.49
CA GLU A 103 -17.21 -7.53 -12.14
C GLU A 103 -16.17 -7.20 -11.08
N THR A 104 -14.92 -7.60 -11.30
CA THR A 104 -13.80 -7.23 -10.43
C THR A 104 -13.67 -5.71 -10.35
N PHE A 105 -13.72 -4.98 -11.47
CA PHE A 105 -13.64 -3.51 -11.42
C PHE A 105 -14.77 -2.89 -10.60
N LEU A 106 -16.01 -3.37 -10.78
CA LEU A 106 -17.15 -2.90 -9.99
C LEU A 106 -16.99 -3.22 -8.50
N PHE A 107 -16.39 -4.37 -8.17
CA PHE A 107 -16.01 -4.71 -6.80
C PHE A 107 -15.00 -3.70 -6.23
N LEU A 108 -13.96 -3.33 -6.99
CA LEU A 108 -12.98 -2.31 -6.55
C LEU A 108 -13.67 -0.96 -6.30
N LYS A 109 -14.44 -0.48 -7.27
CA LYS A 109 -15.17 0.79 -7.20
C LYS A 109 -16.15 0.84 -6.03
N LYS A 110 -16.80 -0.29 -5.70
CA LYS A 110 -17.75 -0.37 -4.59
C LYS A 110 -17.07 -0.33 -3.22
N ASN A 111 -15.88 -0.93 -3.10
CA ASN A 111 -15.23 -1.13 -1.82
C ASN A 111 -14.17 -0.07 -1.49
N LEU A 112 -13.61 0.62 -2.47
CA LEU A 112 -12.66 1.71 -2.26
C LEU A 112 -13.31 3.05 -2.58
N SER A 113 -12.98 4.06 -1.77
CA SER A 113 -13.41 5.44 -1.99
C SER A 113 -12.25 6.31 -2.43
N VAL A 114 -11.05 6.08 -1.88
CA VAL A 114 -9.84 6.83 -2.23
C VAL A 114 -8.67 5.88 -2.46
N ILE A 115 -7.87 6.14 -3.49
CA ILE A 115 -6.53 5.56 -3.68
C ILE A 115 -5.52 6.69 -3.54
N ARG A 116 -4.64 6.60 -2.54
CA ARG A 116 -3.70 7.69 -2.19
C ARG A 116 -2.26 7.21 -2.33
N ASN A 117 -1.39 8.05 -2.90
CA ASN A 117 0.05 7.83 -2.87
C ASN A 117 0.60 8.19 -1.48
N GLU A 118 1.20 7.23 -0.79
CA GLU A 118 1.80 7.42 0.53
C GLU A 118 3.18 6.77 0.62
N ASN A 119 3.86 6.87 1.76
CA ASN A 119 5.17 6.25 1.95
C ASN A 119 5.09 4.73 2.12
N LYS A 120 3.93 4.22 2.55
CA LYS A 120 3.69 2.79 2.82
C LYS A 120 2.42 2.34 2.12
N THR A 121 2.38 1.05 1.78
CA THR A 121 1.18 0.44 1.21
C THR A 121 0.32 -0.13 2.34
N GLY A 122 -0.99 0.13 2.31
CA GLY A 122 -1.90 -0.29 3.35
C GLY A 122 -3.35 0.06 3.08
N PHE A 123 -4.20 -0.34 4.02
CA PHE A 123 -5.62 0.00 4.05
C PHE A 123 -5.98 0.62 5.39
N TYR A 124 -6.78 1.68 5.36
CA TYR A 124 -7.37 2.29 6.55
C TYR A 124 -8.67 3.04 6.20
N LEU A 125 -9.38 3.50 7.22
CA LEU A 125 -10.59 4.33 7.09
C LEU A 125 -10.25 5.79 7.42
N ASP A 126 -10.45 6.69 6.46
CA ASP A 126 -10.29 8.14 6.63
C ASP A 126 -11.68 8.79 6.69
N GLY A 127 -12.13 9.20 7.88
CA GLY A 127 -13.50 9.69 8.07
C GLY A 127 -14.58 8.67 7.65
N GLY A 128 -14.31 7.37 7.82
CA GLY A 128 -15.19 6.28 7.37
C GLY A 128 -15.11 5.95 5.88
N ARG A 129 -14.30 6.68 5.10
CA ARG A 129 -14.02 6.37 3.70
C ARG A 129 -12.89 5.33 3.62
N PRO A 130 -13.08 4.19 2.95
CA PRO A 130 -11.99 3.24 2.72
C PRO A 130 -10.93 3.82 1.80
N VAL A 131 -9.72 3.93 2.33
CA VAL A 131 -8.55 4.43 1.62
C VAL A 131 -7.57 3.29 1.38
N ALA A 132 -7.18 3.10 0.12
CA ALA A 132 -6.04 2.29 -0.25
C ALA A 132 -4.81 3.20 -0.38
N ALA A 133 -3.92 3.16 0.62
CA ALA A 133 -2.62 3.78 0.52
C ALA A 133 -1.69 2.89 -0.29
N LEU A 134 -1.04 3.47 -1.30
CA LEU A 134 -0.07 2.77 -2.14
C LEU A 134 1.27 3.48 -2.04
N SER A 135 2.32 2.74 -1.73
CA SER A 135 3.67 3.27 -1.86
C SER A 135 4.09 3.40 -3.32
N THR A 136 4.94 4.40 -3.60
CA THR A 136 5.53 4.61 -4.94
C THR A 136 6.20 3.32 -5.46
N SER A 137 6.87 2.56 -4.58
CA SER A 137 7.52 1.29 -4.95
C SER A 137 6.54 0.21 -5.41
N HIS A 138 5.34 0.13 -4.84
CA HIS A 138 4.30 -0.82 -5.29
C HIS A 138 3.54 -0.29 -6.51
N ALA A 139 3.20 1.00 -6.53
CA ALA A 139 2.43 1.61 -7.61
C ALA A 139 3.17 1.54 -8.96
N PHE A 140 4.47 1.87 -8.98
CA PHE A 140 5.27 1.96 -10.20
C PHE A 140 6.02 0.68 -10.56
N ARG A 141 5.82 -0.41 -9.81
CA ARG A 141 6.49 -1.68 -10.10
C ARG A 141 6.11 -2.25 -11.47
N SER A 142 4.82 -2.31 -11.74
CA SER A 142 4.23 -2.61 -13.05
C SER A 142 2.73 -2.30 -13.00
N LEU A 143 2.09 -2.19 -14.16
CA LEU A 143 0.64 -1.94 -14.24
C LEU A 143 -0.18 -3.11 -13.67
N THR A 144 0.25 -4.35 -13.96
CA THR A 144 -0.42 -5.56 -13.49
C THR A 144 -0.23 -5.76 -11.98
N TRP A 145 0.97 -5.48 -11.45
CA TRP A 145 1.22 -5.51 -10.01
C TRP A 145 0.37 -4.47 -9.27
N CYS A 146 0.34 -3.23 -9.77
CA CYS A 146 -0.47 -2.16 -9.20
C CYS A 146 -1.96 -2.56 -9.16
N ALA A 147 -2.50 -3.13 -10.23
CA ALA A 147 -3.86 -3.66 -10.26
C ALA A 147 -4.11 -4.74 -9.18
N GLY A 148 -3.17 -5.67 -9.01
CA GLY A 148 -3.23 -6.70 -7.98
C GLY A 148 -3.22 -6.12 -6.56
N VAL A 149 -2.37 -5.12 -6.29
CA VAL A 149 -2.29 -4.46 -4.97
C VAL A 149 -3.58 -3.69 -4.67
N ILE A 150 -4.16 -2.98 -5.66
CA ILE A 150 -5.46 -2.31 -5.47
C ILE A 150 -6.55 -3.34 -5.12
N ALA A 151 -6.54 -4.50 -5.78
CA ALA A 151 -7.48 -5.58 -5.46
C ALA A 151 -7.28 -6.15 -4.05
N HIS A 152 -6.04 -6.31 -3.62
CA HIS A 152 -5.70 -6.70 -2.24
C HIS A 152 -6.31 -5.71 -1.24
N GLN A 153 -6.07 -4.41 -1.41
CA GLN A 153 -6.61 -3.38 -0.49
C GLN A 153 -8.15 -3.29 -0.53
N ALA A 154 -8.76 -3.48 -1.71
CA ALA A 154 -10.22 -3.52 -1.82
C ALA A 154 -10.84 -4.70 -1.07
N TRP A 155 -10.13 -5.83 -0.98
CA TRP A 155 -10.57 -6.98 -0.19
C TRP A 155 -10.62 -6.64 1.30
N HIS A 156 -9.60 -5.98 1.84
CA HIS A 156 -9.57 -5.52 3.22
C HIS A 156 -10.73 -4.56 3.52
N ALA A 157 -10.98 -3.60 2.62
CA ALA A 157 -12.11 -2.69 2.74
C ALA A 157 -13.47 -3.42 2.75
N TRP A 158 -13.63 -4.45 1.91
CA TRP A 158 -14.83 -5.27 1.91
C TRP A 158 -14.99 -6.09 3.20
N TYR A 159 -13.90 -6.68 3.68
CA TYR A 159 -13.91 -7.51 4.88
C TYR A 159 -14.32 -6.70 6.10
N GLU A 160 -13.71 -5.52 6.27
CA GLU A 160 -13.99 -4.59 7.37
C GLU A 160 -15.47 -4.17 7.39
N ARG A 161 -16.01 -3.77 6.23
CA ARG A 161 -17.43 -3.43 6.09
C ARG A 161 -18.35 -4.61 6.40
N LYS A 162 -17.94 -5.83 6.05
CA LYS A 162 -18.72 -7.05 6.32
C LYS A 162 -18.69 -7.42 7.80
N THR A 163 -17.58 -7.21 8.50
CA THR A 163 -17.48 -7.44 9.95
C THR A 163 -18.26 -6.40 10.73
N ASP A 164 -18.20 -5.12 10.36
CA ASP A 164 -18.95 -4.04 10.99
C ASP A 164 -20.47 -4.26 10.96
N ARG A 165 -20.98 -4.72 9.81
CA ARG A 165 -22.42 -5.05 9.67
C ARG A 165 -22.88 -6.14 10.63
N LYS A 166 -22.01 -7.09 10.98
CA LYS A 166 -22.36 -8.15 11.96
C LYS A 166 -22.40 -7.63 13.39
N VAL A 167 -21.60 -6.61 13.71
CA VAL A 167 -21.58 -5.98 15.03
C VAL A 167 -22.78 -5.06 15.21
N ARG A 168 -23.25 -4.39 14.15
CA ARG A 168 -24.48 -3.60 14.13
C ARG A 168 -25.72 -4.50 14.21
N ARG A 169 -25.96 -5.09 15.39
CA ARG A 169 -27.19 -5.80 15.73
C ARG A 169 -28.38 -4.83 15.74
N ALA A 170 -29.58 -5.36 15.47
CA ALA A 170 -30.82 -4.60 15.47
C ALA A 170 -30.98 -3.75 16.75
N PRO A 171 -31.62 -2.56 16.68
CA PRO A 171 -32.05 -1.83 17.87
C PRO A 171 -32.74 -2.79 18.86
N PRO A 172 -32.42 -2.74 20.17
CA PRO A 172 -33.15 -3.54 21.15
C PRO A 172 -34.64 -3.20 21.04
N LEU A 173 -35.49 -4.18 21.34
CA LEU A 173 -36.93 -3.92 21.32
C LEU A 173 -37.26 -2.90 22.43
N PRO A 174 -38.31 -2.07 22.24
CA PRO A 174 -38.75 -1.14 23.27
C PRO A 174 -39.01 -1.88 24.59
N GLY A 175 -38.27 -1.52 25.65
CA GLY A 175 -38.38 -2.14 26.97
C GLY A 175 -37.31 -3.20 27.29
N GLU A 176 -36.50 -3.64 26.33
CA GLU A 176 -35.31 -4.44 26.63
C GLU A 176 -34.20 -3.54 27.19
N PRO A 177 -33.53 -3.94 28.29
CA PRO A 177 -32.38 -3.20 28.79
C PRO A 177 -31.31 -3.14 27.70
N ASP A 178 -30.84 -1.94 27.41
CA ASP A 178 -29.82 -1.72 26.40
C ASP A 178 -28.48 -2.28 26.92
N GLY A 179 -28.21 -3.56 26.66
CA GLY A 179 -26.94 -4.21 26.98
C GLY A 179 -25.73 -3.60 26.26
N ARG A 180 -25.92 -2.51 25.50
CA ARG A 180 -24.88 -1.79 24.74
C ARG A 180 -23.93 -0.93 25.59
N ARG A 181 -24.04 -0.91 26.92
CA ARG A 181 -23.10 -0.13 27.76
C ARG A 181 -22.66 -0.86 29.02
N LEU A 182 -21.52 -1.54 28.90
CA LEU A 182 -20.33 -0.89 29.45
C LEU A 182 -19.46 -0.54 28.24
N PRO A 183 -19.13 0.75 27.99
CA PRO A 183 -18.00 1.04 27.14
C PRO A 183 -16.82 0.31 27.78
N GLU A 184 -16.32 -0.74 27.14
CA GLU A 184 -15.10 -1.39 27.58
C GLU A 184 -14.04 -0.29 27.51
N ALA A 185 -13.70 0.28 28.67
CA ALA A 185 -12.98 1.55 28.84
C ALA A 185 -11.50 1.45 28.42
N ASN A 186 -11.16 0.49 27.56
CA ASN A 186 -9.86 0.33 26.98
C ASN A 186 -9.91 0.76 25.49
N PRO A 187 -9.70 2.06 25.20
CA PRO A 187 -9.67 2.58 23.83
C PRO A 187 -8.51 1.99 22.98
N ALA A 188 -7.63 1.17 23.57
CA ALA A 188 -6.53 0.49 22.88
C ALA A 188 -6.79 -1.00 22.56
N LYS A 189 -7.97 -1.54 22.90
CA LYS A 189 -8.30 -2.95 22.62
C LYS A 189 -8.81 -3.11 21.19
N VAL A 190 -7.90 -3.00 20.23
CA VAL A 190 -8.13 -3.60 18.91
C VAL A 190 -8.13 -5.11 19.16
N ASN A 191 -9.32 -5.71 19.19
CA ASN A 191 -9.45 -7.16 19.34
C ASN A 191 -9.02 -7.81 18.02
N TYR A 192 -7.70 -7.85 17.79
CA TYR A 192 -7.11 -8.72 16.79
C TYR A 192 -7.48 -10.14 17.21
N LYS A 193 -8.59 -10.65 16.66
CA LYS A 193 -8.92 -12.07 16.62
C LYS A 193 -7.59 -12.77 16.27
N GLY A 194 -7.04 -13.56 17.20
CA GLY A 194 -5.59 -13.87 17.24
C GLY A 194 -4.99 -14.33 15.92
N LEU A 195 -3.65 -14.31 15.82
CA LEU A 195 -2.82 -14.56 14.62
C LEU A 195 -3.49 -15.32 13.44
N ASN A 196 -4.14 -16.46 13.70
CA ASN A 196 -4.91 -17.22 12.71
C ASN A 196 -5.95 -16.42 11.91
N ALA A 197 -6.67 -15.46 12.52
CA ALA A 197 -7.66 -14.67 11.80
C ALA A 197 -6.98 -13.65 10.86
N ILE A 198 -5.85 -13.07 11.27
CA ILE A 198 -5.03 -12.19 10.44
C ILE A 198 -4.48 -12.97 9.24
N LEU A 199 -3.94 -14.16 9.50
CA LEU A 199 -3.45 -15.05 8.43
C LEU A 199 -4.58 -15.41 7.46
N TYR A 200 -5.77 -15.75 7.97
CA TYR A 200 -6.93 -16.04 7.13
C TYR A 200 -7.36 -14.85 6.27
N THR A 201 -7.36 -13.63 6.82
CA THR A 201 -7.72 -12.43 6.07
C THR A 201 -6.71 -12.15 4.96
N GLU A 202 -5.42 -12.25 5.28
CA GLU A 202 -4.33 -12.08 4.32
C GLU A 202 -4.39 -13.12 3.20
N ASP A 203 -4.57 -14.41 3.52
CA ASP A 203 -4.67 -15.48 2.53
C ASP A 203 -5.79 -15.23 1.51
N LYS A 204 -6.93 -14.69 1.98
CA LYS A 204 -8.05 -14.35 1.10
C LYS A 204 -7.78 -13.11 0.27
N ALA A 205 -7.11 -12.09 0.83
CA ALA A 205 -6.67 -10.93 0.07
C ALA A 205 -5.66 -11.33 -1.03
N PHE A 206 -4.71 -12.22 -0.72
CA PHE A 206 -3.77 -12.76 -1.71
C PHE A 206 -4.43 -13.62 -2.78
N ALA A 207 -5.44 -14.42 -2.42
CA ALA A 207 -6.19 -15.17 -3.39
C ALA A 207 -6.86 -14.24 -4.43
N LEU A 208 -7.48 -13.14 -3.97
CA LEU A 208 -8.06 -12.15 -4.88
C LEU A 208 -6.99 -11.44 -5.70
N GLN A 209 -5.89 -11.02 -5.08
CA GLN A 209 -4.76 -10.41 -5.79
C GLN A 209 -4.24 -11.31 -6.92
N LEU A 210 -4.04 -12.59 -6.64
CA LEU A 210 -3.58 -13.57 -7.60
C LEU A 210 -4.59 -13.81 -8.73
N GLU A 211 -5.88 -13.86 -8.40
CA GLU A 211 -6.95 -13.95 -9.38
C GLU A 211 -6.94 -12.75 -10.34
N VAL A 212 -6.83 -11.53 -9.81
CA VAL A 212 -6.75 -10.32 -10.63
C VAL A 212 -5.50 -10.32 -11.49
N LEU A 213 -4.33 -10.67 -10.93
CA LEU A 213 -3.08 -10.78 -11.68
C LEU A 213 -3.21 -11.74 -12.86
N ARG A 214 -3.84 -12.91 -12.65
CA ARG A 214 -4.09 -13.88 -13.74
C ARG A 214 -5.03 -13.31 -14.81
N LYS A 215 -6.14 -12.68 -14.40
CA LYS A 215 -7.13 -12.10 -15.33
C LYS A 215 -6.54 -10.99 -16.20
N VAL A 216 -5.71 -10.11 -15.63
CA VAL A 216 -5.08 -9.01 -16.39
C VAL A 216 -3.85 -9.43 -17.21
N GLY A 217 -3.49 -10.72 -17.19
CA GLY A 217 -2.35 -11.23 -17.95
C GLY A 217 -0.98 -10.87 -17.35
N ALA A 218 -0.88 -10.80 -16.02
CA ALA A 218 0.39 -10.53 -15.35
C ALA A 218 1.46 -11.60 -15.69
N PRO A 219 2.74 -11.20 -15.81
CA PRO A 219 3.81 -12.16 -16.08
C PRO A 219 3.96 -13.17 -14.94
N LYS A 220 4.37 -14.40 -15.27
CA LYS A 220 4.56 -15.49 -14.29
C LYS A 220 5.44 -15.07 -13.11
N LYS A 221 6.45 -14.22 -13.33
CA LYS A 221 7.33 -13.69 -12.27
C LYS A 221 6.57 -12.93 -11.18
N GLU A 222 5.46 -12.27 -11.51
CA GLU A 222 4.63 -11.55 -10.53
C GLU A 222 3.66 -12.50 -9.82
N THR A 223 3.00 -13.40 -10.55
CA THR A 223 2.09 -14.39 -9.96
C THR A 223 2.83 -15.36 -9.04
N ASP A 224 4.01 -15.82 -9.44
CA ASP A 224 4.86 -16.71 -8.65
C ASP A 224 5.32 -16.05 -7.35
N ARG A 225 5.55 -14.73 -7.36
CA ARG A 225 5.94 -14.01 -6.15
C ARG A 225 4.81 -13.98 -5.11
N VAL A 226 3.56 -13.91 -5.55
CA VAL A 226 2.40 -14.01 -4.64
C VAL A 226 2.21 -15.46 -4.18
N LEU A 227 2.36 -16.44 -5.07
CA LEU A 227 2.22 -17.86 -4.77
C LEU A 227 3.27 -18.40 -3.79
N ARG A 228 4.53 -17.96 -3.93
CA ARG A 228 5.65 -18.43 -3.09
C ARG A 228 5.79 -17.65 -1.78
N ARG A 229 4.83 -16.77 -1.47
CA ARG A 229 4.89 -15.95 -0.26
C ARG A 229 4.75 -16.85 0.97
N ALA A 230 5.63 -16.65 1.95
CA ALA A 230 5.51 -17.37 3.21
C ALA A 230 4.27 -16.84 3.96
N PRO A 231 3.44 -17.72 4.55
CA PRO A 231 2.24 -17.31 5.28
C PRO A 231 2.48 -16.31 6.43
N ARG A 232 3.71 -16.27 6.97
CA ARG A 232 4.08 -15.44 8.13
C ARG A 232 5.07 -14.32 7.80
N ASP A 233 5.21 -13.98 6.54
CA ASP A 233 6.02 -12.83 6.19
C ASP A 233 5.17 -11.58 6.51
N PHE A 234 5.57 -10.83 7.53
CA PHE A 234 4.96 -9.57 7.98
C PHE A 234 5.92 -8.39 7.79
N THR A 235 6.90 -8.52 6.89
CA THR A 235 7.93 -7.49 6.74
C THR A 235 7.31 -6.14 6.34
N PRO A 236 7.89 -4.98 6.67
CA PRO A 236 7.32 -3.66 6.35
C PRO A 236 7.17 -3.36 4.84
N ALA A 237 7.79 -4.18 3.99
CA ALA A 237 7.57 -4.20 2.55
C ALA A 237 6.23 -4.89 2.17
N HIS A 238 5.43 -5.27 3.16
CA HIS A 238 4.11 -5.85 3.01
C HIS A 238 3.06 -4.76 2.89
N ASP A 239 1.96 -5.15 2.25
CA ASP A 239 0.81 -4.32 1.93
C ASP A 239 -0.06 -3.96 3.17
N GLY A 240 0.50 -4.07 4.39
CA GLY A 240 -0.15 -3.71 5.64
C GLY A 240 0.84 -3.69 6.82
N SER A 241 0.85 -2.60 7.58
CA SER A 241 1.47 -2.56 8.91
C SER A 241 0.48 -3.18 9.89
N TYR A 242 0.74 -4.41 10.31
CA TYR A 242 0.00 -5.02 11.40
C TYR A 242 0.64 -4.57 12.70
N ASP A 243 -0.02 -3.67 13.43
CA ASP A 243 0.34 -3.38 14.81
C ASP A 243 -0.07 -4.58 15.67
N LEU A 244 0.75 -5.62 15.65
CA LEU A 244 0.61 -6.78 16.54
C LEU A 244 1.01 -6.31 17.95
N ASN A 245 0.02 -6.02 18.79
CA ASN A 245 0.28 -5.86 20.22
C ASN A 245 0.72 -7.22 20.79
N PRO A 246 1.94 -7.34 21.36
CA PRO A 246 2.46 -8.58 21.94
C PRO A 246 1.70 -9.02 23.19
#